data_AF-A0A962TJ98-F1
#
_entry.id   AF-A0A962TJ98-F1
#
_cell.length_a   1.000
_cell.length_b   1.000
_cell.length_c   1.000
_cell.angle_alpha   90.00
_cell.angle_beta   90.00
_cell.angle_gamma   90.00
#
_symmetry.space_group_name_H-M   'P 1'
#
loop_
_entity.id
_entity.type
_entity.pdbx_description
1 polymer ?
#
loop_
_entity_poly.entity_id
_entity_poly.type
_entity_poly.pdbx_seq_one_letter_code
_entity_poly.pdbx_strand_id
1 'polypeptide(L)'
;MNDTGPQSLPSLLAARELRECAGCGTRFIGWSWHTHCHACYRYIKPGPDASQHDPETETRLLKIELEMIRLELAQERKAYLEIADQLAVLERASMDLKTERDLWMERYFKALAARSSRRPMIPPGILRRLLWLCHPDRHGDSEAANTATAWLLSQRKR
;
A
#
# COMPACT_ATOMS: atom_id res chain seq x y z
N MET A 1 42.69 -8.66 -52.98
CA MET A 1 41.78 -9.29 -52.00
C MET A 1 41.15 -8.13 -51.25
N ASN A 2 39.95 -7.71 -51.63
CA ASN A 2 39.32 -6.53 -51.05
C ASN A 2 38.50 -6.96 -49.83
N ASP A 3 38.77 -6.29 -48.72
CA ASP A 3 38.12 -6.43 -47.42
C ASP A 3 36.60 -6.36 -47.52
N THR A 4 35.92 -7.46 -47.19
CA THR A 4 34.50 -7.45 -46.82
C THR A 4 34.41 -7.57 -45.31
N GLY A 5 34.58 -6.44 -44.63
CA GLY A 5 34.17 -6.29 -43.23
C GLY A 5 32.64 -6.40 -43.11
N PRO A 6 32.11 -6.87 -41.97
CA PRO A 6 30.67 -7.05 -41.77
C PRO A 6 29.99 -5.67 -41.78
N GLN A 7 29.22 -5.38 -42.82
CA GLN A 7 28.44 -4.15 -42.88
C GLN A 7 27.40 -4.16 -41.75
N SER A 8 27.50 -3.18 -40.86
CA SER A 8 26.55 -2.99 -39.77
C SER A 8 25.11 -2.83 -40.31
N LEU A 9 24.16 -3.56 -39.72
CA LEU A 9 22.73 -3.54 -40.08
C LEU A 9 22.10 -2.13 -40.25
N PRO A 10 22.49 -1.08 -39.51
CA PRO A 10 21.97 0.28 -39.71
C PRO A 10 22.33 0.87 -41.08
N SER A 11 23.51 0.54 -41.63
CA SER A 11 23.95 1.07 -42.94
C SER A 11 23.10 0.51 -44.08
N LEU A 12 22.68 -0.76 -44.01
CA LEU A 12 21.85 -1.40 -45.03
C LEU A 12 20.40 -0.87 -45.02
N LEU A 13 19.89 -0.42 -43.87
CA LEU A 13 18.55 0.16 -43.75
C LEU A 13 18.48 1.64 -44.20
N ALA A 14 19.63 2.32 -44.25
CA ALA A 14 19.75 3.71 -44.67
C ALA A 14 20.30 3.90 -46.10
N ALA A 15 20.92 2.86 -46.68
CA ALA A 15 21.47 2.90 -48.03
C ALA A 15 20.36 3.15 -49.07
N ARG A 16 20.60 4.14 -49.93
CA ARG A 16 19.79 4.41 -51.12
C ARG A 16 20.43 3.70 -52.30
N GLU A 17 19.69 2.78 -52.90
CA GLU A 17 20.16 1.95 -53.99
C GLU A 17 19.24 2.08 -55.20
N LEU A 18 19.80 1.86 -56.40
CA LEU A 18 19.01 1.81 -57.63
C LEU A 18 18.31 0.44 -57.70
N ARG A 19 16.97 0.45 -57.72
CA ARG A 19 16.14 -0.76 -57.73
C ARG A 19 15.09 -0.70 -58.84
N GLU A 20 14.58 -1.85 -59.26
CA GLU A 20 13.48 -1.94 -60.23
C GLU A 20 12.14 -2.08 -59.50
N CYS A 21 11.15 -1.28 -59.91
CA CYS A 21 9.82 -1.29 -59.31
C CYS A 21 9.10 -2.61 -59.62
N ALA A 22 8.59 -3.30 -58.60
CA ALA A 22 7.81 -4.52 -58.78
C ALA A 22 6.50 -4.32 -59.57
N GLY A 23 5.96 -3.09 -59.57
CA GLY A 23 4.69 -2.77 -60.25
C GLY A 23 4.84 -2.34 -61.71
N CYS A 24 5.82 -1.47 -62.02
CA CYS A 24 5.97 -0.88 -63.36
C CYS A 24 7.31 -1.17 -64.03
N GLY A 25 8.22 -1.91 -63.38
CA GLY A 25 9.55 -2.23 -63.89
C GLY A 25 10.53 -1.05 -63.98
N THR A 26 10.09 0.18 -63.71
CA THR A 26 10.95 1.37 -63.81
C THR A 26 12.03 1.37 -62.72
N ARG A 27 13.26 1.72 -63.10
CA ARG A 27 14.37 1.91 -62.16
C ARG A 27 14.15 3.16 -61.32
N PHE A 28 14.25 3.04 -60.00
CA PHE A 28 14.11 4.13 -59.04
C PHE A 28 15.15 4.02 -57.93
N ILE A 29 15.51 5.15 -57.32
CA ILE A 29 16.38 5.17 -56.15
C ILE A 29 15.49 5.04 -54.91
N GLY A 30 15.70 3.96 -54.14
CA GLY A 30 14.89 3.65 -52.96
C GLY A 30 15.74 3.05 -51.84
N TRP A 31 15.15 2.94 -50.65
CA TRP A 31 15.77 2.18 -49.58
C TRP A 31 15.71 0.67 -49.88
N SER A 32 16.57 -0.10 -49.23
CA SER A 32 16.66 -1.56 -49.37
C SER A 32 15.35 -2.31 -49.07
N TRP A 33 14.40 -1.68 -48.37
CA TRP A 33 13.06 -2.21 -48.11
C TRP A 33 11.96 -1.68 -49.06
N HIS A 34 12.24 -0.69 -49.91
CA HIS A 34 11.27 -0.22 -50.91
C HIS A 34 11.15 -1.22 -52.07
N THR A 35 9.93 -1.71 -52.30
CA THR A 35 9.59 -2.66 -53.39
C THR A 35 8.96 -1.98 -54.61
N HIS A 36 8.42 -0.78 -54.43
CA HIS A 36 7.70 -0.04 -55.47
C HIS A 36 8.28 1.36 -55.62
N CYS A 37 8.30 1.90 -56.85
CA CYS A 37 8.62 3.29 -57.06
C CYS A 37 7.56 4.19 -56.40
N HIS A 38 7.91 5.45 -56.16
CA HIS A 38 7.01 6.41 -55.51
C HIS A 38 5.64 6.53 -56.23
N ALA A 39 5.62 6.43 -57.56
CA ALA A 39 4.38 6.47 -58.35
C ALA A 39 3.48 5.25 -58.09
N CYS A 40 4.03 4.02 -58.17
CA CYS A 40 3.28 2.81 -57.86
C CYS A 40 2.88 2.72 -56.38
N TYR A 41 3.74 3.16 -55.46
CA TYR A 41 3.41 3.20 -54.04
C TYR A 41 2.22 4.12 -53.73
N ARG A 42 2.14 5.27 -54.41
CA ARG A 42 0.98 6.18 -54.31
C ARG A 42 -0.33 5.53 -54.80
N TYR A 43 -0.23 4.62 -55.76
CA TYR A 43 -1.37 3.86 -56.29
C TYR A 43 -1.75 2.65 -55.42
N ILE A 44 -0.79 2.06 -54.70
CA ILE A 44 -0.99 0.90 -53.82
C ILE A 44 -1.43 1.30 -52.41
N LYS A 45 -1.17 2.55 -51.99
CA LYS A 45 -1.78 3.05 -50.77
C LYS A 45 -3.29 2.82 -50.86
N PRO A 46 -3.91 2.22 -49.82
CA PRO A 46 -5.35 2.07 -49.81
C PRO A 46 -5.95 3.44 -50.11
N GLY A 47 -6.93 3.46 -51.01
CA GLY A 47 -7.66 4.65 -51.39
C GLY A 47 -8.29 5.33 -50.16
N PRO A 48 -9.05 6.43 -50.36
CA PRO A 48 -9.61 7.26 -49.28
C PRO A 48 -10.53 6.53 -48.26
N ASP A 49 -10.71 5.22 -48.35
CA ASP A 49 -11.41 4.34 -47.40
C ASP A 49 -10.54 3.86 -46.22
N ALA A 50 -9.44 4.54 -45.91
CA ALA A 50 -8.90 4.50 -44.55
C ALA A 50 -9.87 5.26 -43.65
N SER A 51 -10.92 4.57 -43.21
CA SER A 51 -11.99 5.01 -42.30
C SER A 51 -11.85 6.48 -41.87
N GLN A 52 -12.40 7.39 -42.68
CA GLN A 52 -12.59 8.78 -42.28
C GLN A 52 -13.58 8.76 -41.11
N HIS A 53 -13.08 8.54 -39.89
CA HIS A 53 -13.85 8.96 -38.73
C HIS A 53 -14.01 10.46 -38.87
N ASP A 54 -15.26 10.90 -38.98
CA ASP A 54 -15.59 12.31 -39.04
C ASP A 54 -15.04 12.95 -37.75
N PRO A 55 -14.04 13.85 -37.83
CA PRO A 55 -13.43 14.45 -36.65
C PRO A 55 -14.47 15.19 -35.79
N GLU A 56 -15.60 15.61 -36.37
CA GLU A 56 -16.71 16.16 -35.60
C GLU A 56 -17.41 15.11 -34.74
N THR A 57 -17.56 13.88 -35.24
CA THR A 57 -18.15 12.79 -34.45
C THR A 57 -17.23 12.34 -33.33
N GLU A 58 -15.92 12.20 -33.60
CA GLU A 58 -14.93 11.90 -32.56
C GLU A 58 -14.89 12.99 -31.48
N THR A 59 -14.84 14.27 -31.88
CA THR A 59 -14.84 15.37 -30.91
C THR A 59 -16.12 15.46 -30.08
N ARG A 60 -17.27 15.07 -30.65
CA ARG A 60 -18.53 14.97 -29.89
C ARG A 60 -18.50 13.82 -28.88
N LEU A 61 -18.04 12.64 -29.29
CA LEU A 61 -17.93 11.47 -28.40
C LEU A 61 -16.97 11.75 -27.24
N LEU A 62 -15.80 12.33 -27.52
CA LEU A 62 -14.83 12.70 -26.49
C LEU A 62 -15.38 13.76 -25.53
N LYS A 63 -16.19 14.71 -26.01
CA LYS A 63 -16.85 15.69 -25.12
C LYS A 63 -17.85 15.01 -24.18
N ILE A 64 -18.64 14.07 -24.69
CA ILE A 64 -19.59 13.29 -23.88
C ILE A 64 -18.82 12.47 -22.84
N GLU A 65 -17.76 11.80 -23.23
CA GLU A 65 -16.92 11.01 -22.32
C GLU A 65 -16.28 11.90 -21.23
N LEU A 66 -15.75 13.07 -21.61
CA LEU A 66 -15.23 14.05 -20.64
C LEU A 66 -16.29 14.55 -19.67
N GLU A 67 -17.53 14.77 -20.12
CA GLU A 67 -18.63 15.16 -19.26
C GLU A 67 -19.03 14.04 -18.30
N MET A 68 -19.08 12.80 -18.77
CA MET A 68 -19.33 11.62 -17.94
C MET A 68 -18.25 11.46 -16.86
N ILE A 69 -16.97 11.53 -17.23
CA ILE A 69 -15.86 11.43 -16.28
C ILE A 69 -15.91 12.58 -15.25
N ARG A 70 -16.26 13.80 -15.67
CA ARG A 70 -16.43 14.94 -14.75
C ARG A 70 -17.56 14.71 -13.77
N LEU A 71 -18.67 14.12 -14.21
CA LEU A 71 -19.81 13.80 -13.36
C LEU A 71 -19.43 12.73 -12.33
N GLU A 72 -18.78 11.65 -12.77
CA GLU A 72 -18.29 10.58 -11.89
C GLU A 72 -17.30 11.13 -10.86
N LEU A 73 -16.34 11.95 -11.29
CA LEU A 73 -15.39 12.60 -10.38
C LEU A 73 -16.10 13.48 -9.34
N ALA A 74 -17.17 14.18 -9.73
CA ALA A 74 -17.95 14.99 -8.81
C ALA A 74 -18.73 14.14 -7.79
N GLN A 75 -19.23 12.98 -8.20
CA GLN A 75 -19.88 12.03 -7.30
C GLN A 75 -18.88 11.43 -6.30
N GLU A 76 -17.73 10.95 -6.80
CA GLU A 76 -16.66 10.41 -5.97
C GLU A 76 -16.15 11.44 -4.95
N ARG A 77 -15.97 12.70 -5.37
CA ARG A 77 -15.57 13.78 -4.45
C ARG A 77 -16.60 14.02 -3.34
N LYS A 78 -17.89 13.93 -3.64
CA LYS A 78 -18.94 14.07 -2.62
C LYS A 78 -18.88 12.92 -1.63
N ALA A 79 -18.78 11.68 -2.11
CA ALA A 79 -18.64 10.50 -1.25
C ALA A 79 -17.39 10.57 -0.36
N TYR A 80 -16.27 11.04 -0.91
CA TYR A 80 -15.04 11.24 -0.15
C TYR A 80 -15.21 12.27 0.98
N LEU A 81 -15.87 13.40 0.71
CA LEU A 81 -16.14 14.41 1.71
C LEU A 81 -17.06 13.88 2.83
N GLU A 82 -18.11 13.15 2.46
CA GLU A 82 -19.01 12.52 3.44
C GLU A 82 -18.26 11.53 4.35
N ILE A 83 -17.37 10.71 3.78
CA ILE A 83 -16.53 9.80 4.55
C ILE A 83 -15.55 10.59 5.44
N ALA A 84 -14.94 11.66 4.93
CA ALA A 84 -14.01 12.49 5.70
C ALA A 84 -14.71 13.13 6.92
N ASP A 85 -15.95 13.60 6.74
CA ASP A 85 -16.76 14.14 7.83
C ASP A 85 -17.09 13.05 8.88
N GLN A 86 -17.46 11.84 8.43
CA GLN A 86 -17.70 10.71 9.33
C GLN A 86 -16.44 10.32 10.10
N LEU A 87 -15.27 10.28 9.45
CA LEU A 87 -14.00 10.00 10.10
C LEU A 87 -13.68 11.05 11.16
N ALA A 88 -13.88 12.34 10.86
CA ALA A 88 -13.66 13.41 11.82
C ALA A 88 -14.59 13.31 13.06
N VAL A 89 -15.81 12.79 12.90
CA VAL A 89 -16.71 12.50 14.03
C VAL A 89 -16.19 11.33 14.87
N LEU A 90 -15.78 10.23 14.22
CA LEU A 90 -15.28 9.04 14.90
C LEU A 90 -13.96 9.30 15.63
N GLU A 91 -13.07 10.11 15.04
CA GLU A 91 -11.82 10.51 15.68
C GLU A 91 -12.06 11.29 16.97
N ARG A 92 -13.02 12.23 16.96
CA ARG A 92 -13.42 12.97 18.17
C ARG A 92 -13.98 12.03 19.24
N ALA A 93 -14.92 11.16 18.88
CA ALA A 93 -15.48 10.18 19.82
C ALA A 93 -14.41 9.23 20.39
N SER A 94 -13.45 8.81 19.56
CA SER A 94 -12.31 7.99 19.99
C SER A 94 -11.42 8.72 20.99
N MET A 95 -11.15 10.01 20.75
CA MET A 95 -10.42 10.85 21.71
C MET A 95 -11.18 10.97 23.03
N ASP A 96 -12.48 11.25 23.00
CA ASP A 96 -13.31 11.39 24.19
C ASP A 96 -13.29 10.09 25.02
N LEU A 97 -13.54 8.94 24.40
CA LEU A 97 -13.48 7.64 25.07
C LEU A 97 -12.11 7.35 25.68
N LYS A 98 -11.03 7.75 25.00
CA LYS A 98 -9.67 7.59 25.52
C LYS A 98 -9.47 8.44 26.77
N THR A 99 -9.95 9.69 26.79
CA THR A 99 -9.88 10.54 27.98
C THR A 99 -10.69 9.98 29.14
N GLU A 100 -11.90 9.47 28.89
CA GLU A 100 -12.73 8.83 29.92
C GLU A 100 -12.06 7.59 30.50
N ARG A 101 -11.48 6.75 29.64
CA ARG A 101 -10.70 5.58 30.06
C ARG A 101 -9.54 6.00 30.95
N ASP A 102 -8.78 7.01 30.55
CA ASP A 102 -7.60 7.45 31.29
C ASP A 102 -8.00 8.03 32.66
N LEU A 103 -9.09 8.80 32.74
CA LEU A 103 -9.69 9.27 34.00
C LEU A 103 -10.15 8.10 34.88
N TRP A 104 -10.81 7.10 34.29
CA TRP A 104 -11.24 5.91 35.02
C TRP A 104 -10.04 5.14 35.58
N MET A 105 -9.00 4.93 34.77
CA MET A 105 -7.76 4.26 35.16
C MET A 105 -7.09 4.99 36.32
N GLU A 106 -6.99 6.33 36.25
CA GLU A 106 -6.42 7.14 37.34
C GLU A 106 -7.22 6.94 38.64
N ARG A 107 -8.55 7.04 38.57
CA ARG A 107 -9.44 6.82 39.72
C ARG A 107 -9.29 5.40 40.29
N TYR A 108 -9.21 4.41 39.41
CA TYR A 108 -9.03 3.01 39.79
C TYR A 108 -7.69 2.79 40.52
N PHE A 109 -6.58 3.29 39.97
CA PHE A 109 -5.27 3.18 40.61
C PHE A 109 -5.20 3.95 41.92
N LYS A 110 -5.80 5.15 42.01
CA LYS A 110 -5.90 5.91 43.26
C LYS A 110 -6.70 5.14 44.32
N ALA A 111 -7.80 4.52 43.94
CA ALA A 111 -8.61 3.68 44.84
C ALA A 111 -7.84 2.43 45.30
N LEU A 112 -7.10 1.77 44.40
CA LEU A 112 -6.21 0.66 44.75
C LEU A 112 -5.11 1.08 45.73
N ALA A 113 -4.46 2.22 45.50
CA ALA A 113 -3.42 2.75 46.38
C ALA A 113 -3.99 3.14 47.76
N ALA A 114 -5.18 3.73 47.81
CA ALA A 114 -5.87 4.03 49.06
C ALA A 114 -6.28 2.76 49.83
N ARG A 115 -6.60 1.66 49.12
CA ARG A 115 -6.85 0.35 49.73
C ARG A 115 -5.58 -0.33 50.19
N SER A 116 -4.47 -0.22 49.46
CA SER A 116 -3.20 -0.84 49.85
C SER A 116 -2.60 -0.17 51.10
N SER A 117 -2.72 1.15 51.25
CA SER A 117 -2.29 1.86 52.46
C SER A 117 -3.11 1.50 53.70
N ARG A 118 -4.33 1.00 53.53
CA ARG A 118 -5.20 0.48 54.59
C ARG A 118 -5.12 -1.04 54.77
N ARG A 119 -4.26 -1.76 54.03
CA ARG A 119 -4.08 -3.19 54.29
C ARG A 119 -3.52 -3.35 55.70
N PRO A 120 -4.22 -4.04 56.61
CA PRO A 120 -3.67 -4.35 57.91
C PRO A 120 -2.40 -5.15 57.70
N MET A 121 -1.29 -4.64 58.22
CA MET A 121 -0.02 -5.35 58.23
C MET A 121 -0.24 -6.68 58.93
N ILE A 122 0.20 -7.78 58.31
CA ILE A 122 0.07 -9.11 58.91
C ILE A 122 0.78 -9.07 60.28
N PRO A 123 0.07 -9.33 61.40
CA PRO A 123 0.70 -9.32 62.71
C PRO A 123 1.90 -10.27 62.73
N PRO A 124 3.03 -9.90 63.37
CA PRO A 124 4.29 -10.66 63.26
C PRO A 124 4.16 -12.11 63.73
N GLY A 125 3.27 -12.38 64.70
CA GLY A 125 2.95 -13.73 65.14
C GLY A 125 2.21 -14.57 64.09
N ILE A 126 1.29 -13.97 63.33
CA ILE A 126 0.57 -14.63 62.24
C ILE A 126 1.50 -14.84 61.05
N LEU A 127 2.33 -13.85 60.71
CA LEU A 127 3.32 -13.95 59.63
C LEU A 127 4.28 -15.11 59.87
N ARG A 128 4.78 -15.26 61.11
CA ARG A 128 5.66 -16.37 61.50
C ARG A 128 4.97 -17.73 61.34
N ARG A 129 3.68 -17.83 61.71
CA ARG A 129 2.90 -19.07 61.52
C ARG A 129 2.72 -19.40 60.04
N LEU A 130 2.41 -18.41 59.21
CA LEU A 130 2.26 -18.59 57.76
C LEU A 130 3.58 -19.04 57.11
N LEU A 131 4.71 -18.40 57.46
CA LEU A 131 6.04 -18.81 56.99
C LEU A 131 6.37 -20.26 57.37
N TRP A 132 6.03 -20.67 58.58
CA TRP A 132 6.24 -22.04 59.02
C TRP A 132 5.34 -23.06 58.31
N LEU A 133 4.13 -22.67 57.92
CA LEU A 133 3.20 -23.51 57.16
C LEU A 133 3.61 -23.65 55.69
N CYS A 134 4.15 -22.58 55.09
CA CYS A 134 4.54 -22.54 53.67
C CYS A 134 6.00 -22.96 53.41
N HIS A 135 6.76 -23.33 54.45
CA HIS A 135 8.20 -23.57 54.33
C HIS A 135 8.53 -24.64 53.27
N PRO A 136 9.51 -24.39 52.37
CA PRO A 136 9.89 -25.32 51.29
C PRO A 136 10.21 -26.73 51.77
N ASP A 137 10.96 -26.87 52.87
CA ASP A 137 11.31 -28.17 53.49
C ASP A 137 10.09 -29.04 53.84
N ARG A 138 8.92 -28.45 54.08
CA ARG A 138 7.70 -29.19 54.41
C ARG A 138 6.91 -29.65 53.19
N HIS A 139 7.21 -29.05 52.04
CA HIS A 139 6.50 -29.27 50.77
C HIS A 139 7.46 -29.75 49.67
N GLY A 140 8.61 -30.32 50.04
CA GLY A 140 9.60 -30.88 49.11
C GLY A 140 10.07 -29.88 48.06
N ASP A 141 10.33 -28.64 48.47
CA ASP A 141 10.79 -27.55 47.59
C ASP A 141 9.85 -27.23 46.41
N SER A 142 8.55 -27.48 46.55
CA SER A 142 7.58 -27.10 45.54
C SER A 142 7.67 -25.60 45.18
N GLU A 143 7.51 -25.30 43.89
CA GLU A 143 7.56 -23.93 43.36
C GLU A 143 6.57 -22.99 44.07
N ALA A 144 5.39 -23.51 44.41
CA ALA A 144 4.38 -22.78 45.16
C ALA A 144 4.84 -22.42 46.58
N ALA A 145 5.48 -23.35 47.30
CA ALA A 145 6.00 -23.11 48.65
C ALA A 145 7.17 -22.10 48.63
N ASN A 146 8.04 -22.21 47.64
CA ASN A 146 9.15 -21.26 47.41
C ASN A 146 8.63 -19.85 47.13
N THR A 147 7.68 -19.72 46.20
CA THR A 147 7.09 -18.44 45.82
C THR A 147 6.32 -17.79 46.97
N ALA A 148 5.51 -18.58 47.68
CA ALA A 148 4.75 -18.11 48.83
C ALA A 148 5.66 -17.68 49.99
N THR A 149 6.70 -18.46 50.29
CA THR A 149 7.67 -18.13 51.35
C THR A 149 8.46 -16.87 51.02
N ALA A 150 8.96 -16.74 49.79
CA ALA A 150 9.65 -15.53 49.33
C ALA A 150 8.76 -14.29 49.43
N TRP A 151 7.49 -14.41 49.01
CA TRP A 151 6.52 -13.32 49.12
C TRP A 151 6.23 -12.96 50.58
N LEU A 152 5.97 -13.94 51.46
CA LEU A 152 5.72 -13.68 52.89
C LEU A 152 6.93 -13.03 53.59
N LEU A 153 8.16 -13.43 53.23
CA LEU A 153 9.37 -12.78 53.73
C LEU A 153 9.45 -11.30 53.30
N SER A 154 8.99 -10.95 52.09
CA SER A 154 8.94 -9.56 51.61
C SER A 154 7.98 -8.66 52.42
N GLN A 155 7.02 -9.25 53.13
CA GLN A 155 6.05 -8.54 53.97
C GLN A 155 6.60 -8.24 55.38
N ARG A 156 7.81 -8.72 55.72
CA ARG A 156 8.48 -8.39 56.98
C ARG A 156 8.99 -6.94 56.90
N LYS A 157 8.46 -6.04 57.75
CA LYS A 157 9.08 -4.71 57.96
C LYS A 157 10.54 -4.93 58.41
N ARG A 158 11.48 -4.16 57.84
CA ARG A 158 12.82 -3.97 58.42
C ARG A 158 12.69 -3.23 59.75
#